data_AF-A0A183H9H3-F1
#
_entry.id   AF-A0A183H9H3-F1
#
_cell.length_a   1.000
_cell.length_b   1.000
_cell.length_c   1.000
_cell.angle_alpha   90.00
_cell.angle_beta   90.00
_cell.angle_gamma   90.00
#
_symmetry.space_group_name_H-M   'P 1'
#
loop_
_entity.id
_entity.type
_entity.pdbx_description
1 polymer ?
#
loop_
_entity_poly.entity_id
_entity_poly.type
_entity_poly.pdbx_seq_one_letter_code
_entity_poly.pdbx_strand_id
1 'polypeptide(L)'
;MIRNGLGGYRFVICACRKGKVRGLVKQHIASYDYFVSTEIKKILRANDKITSDANPSFYLKYLDIRVGMPSSEEGFNQINDKISPHECRLRDMTYSAPISVDIEYTRGSQRVLRNGLVIGKMPVMLRSSKCVLKNKNESELARVQECPYDPGGYFIIRGSEKVVLIQEQLSKNRIMIGRNSKKELQCEVC
;
A
#
# COMPACT_ATOMS: atom_id res chain seq x y z
N MET A 1 -33.42 -16.89 -28.26
CA MET A 1 -34.89 -16.79 -28.15
C MET A 1 -35.23 -16.44 -26.71
N ILE A 2 -35.95 -15.34 -26.49
CA ILE A 2 -36.24 -14.73 -25.18
C ILE A 2 -37.57 -15.24 -24.64
N ARG A 3 -37.65 -15.62 -23.35
CA ARG A 3 -38.74 -15.43 -22.35
C ARG A 3 -38.19 -15.89 -20.98
N ASN A 4 -38.47 -15.35 -19.79
CA ASN A 4 -38.98 -14.07 -19.28
C ASN A 4 -38.72 -14.09 -17.75
N GLY A 5 -38.39 -12.94 -17.15
CA GLY A 5 -38.80 -12.55 -15.78
C GLY A 5 -38.17 -13.22 -14.55
N LEU A 6 -37.26 -12.50 -13.87
CA LEU A 6 -37.37 -12.07 -12.45
C LEU A 6 -35.98 -11.63 -11.93
N GLY A 7 -35.91 -10.39 -11.40
CA GLY A 7 -34.93 -9.92 -10.41
C GLY A 7 -33.44 -10.09 -10.74
N GLY A 8 -32.88 -9.15 -11.49
CA GLY A 8 -31.45 -9.10 -11.82
C GLY A 8 -30.54 -8.75 -10.64
N TYR A 9 -30.34 -9.69 -9.71
CA TYR A 9 -29.08 -9.76 -8.97
C TYR A 9 -28.10 -10.51 -9.87
N ARG A 10 -27.25 -9.75 -10.55
CA ARG A 10 -26.16 -10.28 -11.36
C ARG A 10 -25.16 -10.92 -10.38
N PHE A 11 -25.40 -12.18 -9.99
CA PHE A 11 -24.40 -13.01 -9.35
C PHE A 11 -23.21 -13.01 -10.30
N VAL A 12 -22.16 -12.29 -9.92
CA VAL A 12 -20.86 -12.43 -10.56
C VAL A 12 -20.39 -13.83 -10.20
N ILE A 13 -20.76 -14.80 -11.02
CA ILE A 13 -20.15 -16.14 -10.98
C ILE A 13 -18.73 -15.92 -11.48
N CYS A 14 -17.84 -15.57 -10.55
CA CYS A 14 -16.41 -15.55 -10.78
C CYS A 14 -16.01 -17.01 -11.01
N ALA A 15 -15.84 -17.40 -12.28
CA ALA A 15 -15.33 -18.71 -12.66
C ALA A 15 -13.84 -18.82 -12.29
N CYS A 16 -13.53 -18.89 -11.00
CA CYS A 16 -12.18 -19.00 -10.50
C CYS A 16 -11.80 -20.48 -10.44
N ARG A 17 -11.04 -20.97 -11.44
CA ARG A 17 -10.41 -22.31 -11.36
C ARG A 17 -9.50 -22.35 -10.13
N LYS A 18 -9.47 -23.50 -9.42
CA LYS A 18 -8.48 -23.80 -8.36
C LYS A 18 -7.06 -23.89 -8.94
N GLY A 19 -6.54 -22.77 -9.43
CA GLY A 19 -5.20 -22.59 -9.94
C GLY A 19 -4.31 -22.14 -8.79
N LYS A 20 -3.32 -22.96 -8.46
CA LYS A 20 -2.38 -22.72 -7.37
C LYS A 20 -1.32 -21.70 -7.84
N VAL A 21 -1.68 -20.41 -7.93
CA VAL A 21 -0.75 -19.33 -8.32
C VAL A 21 0.20 -19.05 -7.14
N ARG A 22 1.28 -19.83 -7.04
CA ARG A 22 2.05 -19.93 -5.78
C ARG A 22 3.30 -19.04 -5.67
N GLY A 23 3.73 -18.35 -6.73
CA GLY A 23 5.02 -17.64 -6.74
C GLY A 23 4.93 -16.11 -6.80
N LEU A 24 4.52 -15.59 -7.95
CA LEU A 24 4.74 -14.18 -8.30
C LEU A 24 3.94 -13.19 -7.41
N VAL A 25 2.66 -13.49 -7.17
CA VAL A 25 1.79 -12.63 -6.33
C VAL A 25 2.30 -12.56 -4.89
N LYS A 26 2.84 -13.67 -4.37
CA LYS A 26 3.38 -13.71 -3.00
C LYS A 26 4.59 -12.80 -2.84
N GLN A 27 5.41 -12.64 -3.87
CA GLN A 27 6.56 -11.73 -3.84
C GLN A 27 6.11 -10.28 -3.70
N HIS A 28 5.07 -9.87 -4.44
CA HIS A 28 4.47 -8.54 -4.29
C HIS A 28 3.95 -8.30 -2.87
N ILE A 29 3.18 -9.25 -2.33
CA ILE A 29 2.61 -9.13 -0.98
C ILE A 29 3.72 -9.09 0.09
N ALA A 30 4.73 -9.95 -0.02
CA ALA A 30 5.84 -10.00 0.92
C ALA A 30 6.67 -8.71 0.89
N SER A 31 6.96 -8.19 -0.31
CA SER A 31 7.66 -6.91 -0.49
C SER A 31 6.87 -5.75 0.12
N TYR A 32 5.57 -5.67 -0.16
CA TYR A 32 4.69 -4.66 0.42
C TYR A 32 4.62 -4.74 1.96
N ASP A 33 4.48 -5.95 2.51
CA ASP A 33 4.45 -6.16 3.98
C ASP A 33 5.77 -5.74 4.64
N TYR A 34 6.91 -6.03 4.01
CA TYR A 34 8.22 -5.58 4.47
C TYR A 34 8.36 -4.06 4.39
N PHE A 35 7.92 -3.45 3.30
CA PHE A 35 7.95 -1.99 3.12
C PHE A 35 7.17 -1.27 4.23
N VAL A 36 5.91 -1.68 4.45
CA VAL A 36 5.00 -1.03 5.41
C VAL A 36 5.43 -1.26 6.86
N SER A 37 6.02 -2.41 7.18
CA SER A 37 6.43 -2.72 8.56
C SER A 37 7.81 -2.16 8.90
N THR A 38 8.74 -2.15 7.94
CA THR A 38 10.17 -1.99 8.19
C THR A 38 10.78 -0.84 7.41
N GLU A 39 10.65 -0.81 6.08
CA GLU A 39 11.36 0.18 5.26
C GLU A 39 10.87 1.60 5.48
N ILE A 40 9.56 1.79 5.67
CA ILE A 40 9.00 3.11 5.96
C ILE A 40 9.60 3.73 7.24
N LYS A 41 9.92 2.88 8.24
CA LYS A 41 10.60 3.32 9.47
C LYS A 41 12.06 3.67 9.22
N LYS A 42 12.74 2.94 8.31
CA LYS A 42 14.12 3.26 7.90
C LYS A 42 14.19 4.59 7.16
N ILE A 43 13.23 4.86 6.26
CA ILE A 43 13.13 6.12 5.52
C ILE A 43 12.93 7.29 6.50
N LEU A 44 12.07 7.12 7.50
CA LEU A 44 11.85 8.15 8.52
C LEU A 44 13.11 8.42 9.35
N ARG A 45 13.85 7.38 9.74
CA ARG A 45 15.12 7.53 10.48
C ARG A 45 16.19 8.26 9.68
N ALA A 46 16.20 8.13 8.35
CA ALA A 46 17.13 8.84 7.50
C ALA A 46 16.81 10.35 7.38
N ASN A 47 15.56 10.74 7.64
CA ASN A 47 15.07 12.12 7.56
C ASN A 47 14.48 12.56 8.91
N ASP A 48 15.15 12.19 10.01
CA ASP A 48 14.56 12.27 11.35
C ASP A 48 14.37 13.70 11.85
N LYS A 49 15.20 14.65 11.42
CA LYS A 49 15.18 16.05 11.89
C LYS A 49 15.04 17.02 10.74
N ILE A 50 14.02 17.87 10.83
CA ILE A 50 13.80 19.04 9.97
C ILE A 50 14.18 20.29 10.75
N THR A 51 15.03 21.12 10.16
CA THR A 51 15.45 22.42 10.70
C THR A 51 14.90 23.56 9.85
N SER A 52 14.75 24.75 10.43
CA SER A 52 14.35 25.96 9.71
C SER A 52 15.54 26.89 9.54
N ASP A 53 15.73 27.42 8.34
CA ASP A 53 16.77 28.43 8.07
C ASP A 53 16.44 29.79 8.70
N ALA A 54 15.15 30.08 8.91
CA ALA A 54 14.68 31.35 9.45
C ALA A 54 14.74 31.43 10.99
N ASN A 55 14.61 30.29 11.68
CA ASN A 55 14.69 30.23 13.13
C ASN A 55 15.55 29.03 13.58
N PRO A 56 16.83 29.26 13.95
CA PRO A 56 17.74 28.21 14.40
C PRO A 56 17.27 27.44 15.63
N SER A 57 16.35 28.02 16.43
CA SER A 57 15.79 27.37 17.63
C SER A 57 14.61 26.44 17.31
N PHE A 58 14.04 26.53 16.10
CA PHE A 58 12.95 25.66 15.68
C PHE A 58 13.49 24.38 15.05
N TYR A 59 13.09 23.23 15.59
CA TYR A 59 13.26 21.95 14.92
C TYR A 59 11.97 21.13 15.01
N LEU A 60 11.78 20.27 14.02
CA LEU A 60 10.80 19.18 14.04
C LEU A 60 11.56 17.88 13.94
N LYS A 61 11.26 16.93 14.82
CA LYS A 61 11.85 15.60 14.84
C LYS A 61 10.77 14.56 14.73
N TYR A 62 10.93 13.61 13.82
CA TYR A 62 10.07 12.44 13.74
C TYR A 62 10.51 11.37 14.73
N LEU A 63 9.56 10.75 15.43
CA LEU A 63 9.80 9.73 16.45
C LEU A 63 9.45 8.32 15.93
N ASP A 64 8.24 8.15 15.43
CA ASP A 64 7.78 6.88 14.83
C ASP A 64 6.78 7.14 13.71
N ILE A 65 6.62 6.15 12.83
CA ILE A 65 5.65 6.13 11.73
C ILE A 65 4.92 4.81 11.69
N ARG A 66 3.62 4.89 11.45
CA ARG A 66 2.73 3.73 11.36
C ARG A 66 1.72 3.90 10.24
N VAL A 67 1.50 2.82 9.50
CA VAL A 67 0.37 2.70 8.58
C VAL A 67 -0.78 2.04 9.33
N GLY A 68 -1.91 2.74 9.37
CA GLY A 68 -3.15 2.29 10.00
C GLY A 68 -3.87 1.19 9.21
N MET A 69 -5.15 1.02 9.50
CA MET A 69 -6.05 0.17 8.73
C MET A 69 -6.84 1.00 7.71
N PRO A 70 -7.31 0.40 6.61
CA PRO A 70 -8.12 1.09 5.61
C PRO A 70 -9.39 1.72 6.21
N SER A 71 -9.62 3.00 5.90
CA SER A 71 -10.77 3.78 6.39
C SER A 71 -11.24 4.80 5.34
N SER A 72 -12.54 5.06 5.28
CA SER A 72 -13.15 6.06 4.38
C SER A 72 -12.95 7.50 4.89
N GLU A 73 -12.99 8.50 4.00
CA GLU A 73 -12.95 9.93 4.37
C GLU A 73 -14.34 10.50 4.71
N GLU A 74 -15.40 9.86 4.23
CA GLU A 74 -16.74 10.45 4.17
C GLU A 74 -17.56 10.31 5.46
N GLY A 75 -16.98 9.77 6.53
CA GLY A 75 -17.61 9.72 7.84
C GLY A 75 -17.44 11.01 8.62
N PHE A 76 -18.25 12.03 8.36
CA PHE A 76 -18.58 13.00 9.41
C PHE A 76 -19.11 12.19 10.61
N ASN A 77 -18.34 12.12 11.70
CA ASN A 77 -18.71 11.53 12.99
C ASN A 77 -18.81 9.99 13.10
N GLN A 78 -18.00 9.20 12.39
CA GLN A 78 -17.82 7.79 12.79
C GLN A 78 -16.38 7.30 12.69
N ILE A 79 -15.78 7.06 13.86
CA ILE A 79 -14.37 6.76 14.09
C ILE A 79 -13.95 5.37 13.54
N ASN A 80 -14.85 4.56 12.96
CA ASN A 80 -14.60 3.13 12.74
C ASN A 80 -15.25 2.49 11.49
N ASP A 81 -15.45 3.23 10.39
CA ASP A 81 -15.94 2.60 9.16
C ASP A 81 -14.78 1.92 8.43
N LYS A 82 -14.55 0.66 8.81
CA LYS A 82 -13.68 -0.27 8.07
C LYS A 82 -14.23 -0.40 6.65
N ILE A 83 -13.54 0.20 5.70
CA ILE A 83 -13.92 0.13 4.29
C ILE A 83 -13.54 -1.23 3.70
N SER A 84 -14.47 -1.84 2.95
CA SER A 84 -14.19 -3.08 2.22
C SER A 84 -13.63 -2.78 0.83
N PRO A 85 -12.80 -3.67 0.26
CA PRO A 85 -12.32 -3.48 -1.11
C PRO A 85 -13.48 -3.46 -2.13
N HIS A 86 -14.51 -4.29 -1.93
CA HIS A 86 -15.75 -4.29 -2.71
C HIS A 86 -16.42 -2.90 -2.75
N GLU A 87 -16.56 -2.25 -1.59
CA GLU A 87 -17.12 -0.91 -1.50
C GLU A 87 -16.27 0.13 -2.25
N CYS A 88 -14.93 0.04 -2.18
CA CYS A 88 -14.06 0.93 -2.95
C CYS A 88 -14.25 0.78 -4.46
N ARG A 89 -14.52 -0.44 -4.96
CA ARG A 89 -14.80 -0.68 -6.38
C ARG A 89 -16.10 -0.03 -6.83
N LEU A 90 -17.16 -0.14 -6.02
CA LEU A 90 -18.48 0.39 -6.36
C LEU A 90 -18.59 1.92 -6.27
N ARG A 91 -17.83 2.54 -5.35
CA ARG A 91 -17.89 3.98 -5.07
C ARG A 91 -16.79 4.78 -5.75
N ASP A 92 -16.04 4.18 -6.66
CA ASP A 92 -14.86 4.80 -7.29
C ASP A 92 -13.85 5.38 -6.29
N MET A 93 -13.69 4.75 -5.13
CA MET A 93 -12.78 5.18 -4.08
C MET A 93 -11.42 4.49 -4.19
N THR A 94 -10.42 5.03 -3.47
CA THR A 94 -9.10 4.41 -3.35
C THR A 94 -9.00 3.65 -2.02
N TYR A 95 -8.72 2.35 -2.10
CA TYR A 95 -8.53 1.51 -0.93
C TYR A 95 -7.20 1.85 -0.26
N SER A 96 -7.25 2.68 0.80
CA SER A 96 -6.07 3.27 1.42
C SER A 96 -6.21 3.38 2.93
N ALA A 97 -5.07 3.39 3.61
CA ALA A 97 -4.96 3.52 5.06
C ALA A 97 -4.21 4.82 5.44
N PRO A 98 -4.55 5.47 6.56
CA PRO A 98 -3.85 6.66 7.01
C PRO A 98 -2.42 6.32 7.46
N ILE A 99 -1.49 7.20 7.11
CA ILE A 99 -0.12 7.18 7.59
C ILE A 99 -0.04 8.19 8.73
N SER A 100 0.19 7.69 9.94
CA SER A 100 0.33 8.51 11.14
C SER A 100 1.78 8.55 11.61
N VAL A 101 2.22 9.71 12.07
CA VAL A 101 3.54 9.93 12.64
C VAL A 101 3.43 10.51 14.04
N ASP A 102 4.44 10.22 14.85
CA ASP A 102 4.67 10.89 16.12
C ASP A 102 5.82 11.88 15.92
N ILE A 103 5.62 13.13 16.33
CA ILE A 103 6.58 14.21 16.15
C ILE A 103 6.87 14.91 17.47
N GLU A 104 8.09 15.42 17.56
CA GLU A 104 8.55 16.35 18.58
C GLU A 104 8.94 17.66 17.90
N TYR A 105 8.46 18.80 18.37
CA TYR A 105 8.89 20.09 17.86
C TYR A 105 9.05 21.13 18.97
N THR A 106 9.87 22.16 18.71
CA THR A 106 10.04 23.27 19.65
C THR A 106 9.05 24.41 19.33
N ARG A 107 8.41 24.95 20.37
CA ARG A 107 7.62 26.18 20.30
C ARG A 107 8.22 27.19 21.29
N GLY A 108 9.09 28.06 20.79
CA GLY A 108 9.93 28.91 21.66
C GLY A 108 10.90 28.05 22.46
N SER A 109 10.83 28.12 23.79
CA SER A 109 11.66 27.34 24.72
C SER A 109 11.07 25.98 25.11
N GLN A 110 9.82 25.67 24.72
CA GLN A 110 9.15 24.42 25.13
C GLN A 110 9.23 23.35 24.03
N ARG A 111 9.50 22.11 24.44
CA ARG A 111 9.40 20.91 23.58
C ARG A 111 7.98 20.35 23.65
N VAL A 112 7.34 20.22 22.49
CA VAL A 112 5.97 19.72 22.36
C VAL A 112 6.00 18.38 21.63
N LEU A 113 5.36 17.38 22.23
CA LEU A 113 5.16 16.06 21.63
C LEU A 113 3.74 15.97 21.06
N ARG A 114 3.63 15.51 19.82
CA ARG A 114 2.34 15.23 19.17
C ARG A 114 2.38 13.84 18.57
N ASN A 115 1.48 12.99 19.05
CA ASN A 115 1.37 11.62 18.59
C ASN A 115 0.16 11.46 17.67
N GLY A 116 0.29 10.61 16.66
CA GLY A 116 -0.82 10.23 15.78
C GLY A 116 -1.21 11.26 14.74
N LEU A 117 -0.29 12.16 14.37
CA LEU A 117 -0.53 13.13 13.30
C LEU A 117 -0.63 12.39 11.96
N VAL A 118 -1.77 12.50 11.27
CA VAL A 118 -1.94 11.92 9.93
C VAL A 118 -1.25 12.82 8.91
N ILE A 119 -0.26 12.29 8.19
CA ILE A 119 0.51 13.02 7.18
C ILE A 119 0.09 12.70 5.74
N GLY A 120 -0.71 11.65 5.56
CA GLY A 120 -1.16 11.22 4.25
C GLY A 120 -1.78 9.84 4.29
N LYS A 121 -1.89 9.22 3.10
CA LYS A 121 -2.53 7.93 2.92
C LYS A 121 -1.67 7.00 2.07
N MET A 122 -1.68 5.73 2.43
CA MET A 122 -1.01 4.66 1.72
C MET A 122 -2.07 3.76 1.06
N PRO A 123 -2.08 3.59 -0.27
CA PRO A 123 -2.88 2.56 -0.92
C PRO A 123 -2.53 1.17 -0.35
N VAL A 124 -3.54 0.41 0.03
CA VAL A 124 -3.34 -0.90 0.65
C VAL A 124 -3.45 -2.00 -0.39
N MET A 125 -2.42 -2.85 -0.48
CA MET A 125 -2.44 -4.00 -1.38
C MET A 125 -3.43 -5.06 -0.86
N LEU A 126 -4.27 -5.59 -1.74
CA LEU A 126 -5.24 -6.63 -1.37
C LEU A 126 -4.51 -7.90 -0.91
N ARG A 127 -5.05 -8.53 0.14
CA ARG A 127 -4.47 -9.70 0.85
C ARG A 127 -3.16 -9.44 1.61
N SER A 128 -2.67 -8.20 1.68
CA SER A 128 -1.51 -7.81 2.51
C SER A 128 -1.81 -7.78 4.01
N SER A 129 -0.77 -7.62 4.84
CA SER A 129 -0.83 -7.44 6.30
C SER A 129 -1.79 -6.37 6.78
N LYS A 130 -2.00 -5.31 6.00
CA LYS A 130 -2.89 -4.19 6.34
C LYS A 130 -4.28 -4.31 5.71
N CYS A 131 -4.53 -5.34 4.91
CA CYS A 131 -5.82 -5.54 4.28
C CYS A 131 -6.82 -6.20 5.24
N VAL A 132 -8.07 -5.73 5.22
CA VAL A 132 -9.17 -6.29 6.02
C VAL A 132 -9.54 -7.73 5.63
N LEU A 133 -9.06 -8.21 4.47
CA LEU A 133 -9.30 -9.56 3.97
C LEU A 133 -8.26 -10.59 4.47
N LYS A 134 -7.20 -10.12 5.14
CA LYS A 134 -6.19 -11.04 5.69
C LYS A 134 -6.79 -11.87 6.82
N ASN A 135 -6.48 -13.16 6.84
CA ASN A 135 -6.93 -14.13 7.83
C ASN A 135 -8.46 -14.33 7.94
N LYS A 136 -9.24 -13.89 6.94
CA LYS A 136 -10.67 -14.17 6.89
C LYS A 136 -10.96 -15.55 6.30
N ASN A 137 -11.93 -16.25 6.88
CA ASN A 137 -12.42 -17.53 6.39
C ASN A 137 -13.30 -17.35 5.15
N GLU A 138 -13.54 -18.43 4.39
CA GLU A 138 -14.35 -18.39 3.17
C GLU A 138 -15.76 -17.82 3.42
N SER A 139 -16.38 -18.20 4.54
CA SER A 139 -17.70 -17.67 4.94
C SER A 139 -17.67 -16.17 5.25
N GLU A 140 -16.57 -15.67 5.82
CA GLU A 140 -16.41 -14.25 6.14
C GLU A 140 -16.12 -13.42 4.90
N LEU A 141 -15.38 -13.99 3.94
CA LEU A 141 -15.14 -13.40 2.62
C LEU A 141 -16.43 -13.30 1.82
N ALA A 142 -17.28 -14.33 1.88
CA ALA A 142 -18.61 -14.29 1.26
C ALA A 142 -19.48 -13.15 1.83
N ARG A 143 -19.43 -12.89 3.14
CA ARG A 143 -20.17 -11.79 3.77
C ARG A 143 -19.71 -10.41 3.30
N VAL A 144 -18.42 -10.24 2.99
CA VAL A 144 -17.88 -9.00 2.44
C VAL A 144 -17.86 -8.97 0.90
N GLN A 145 -18.54 -9.92 0.26
CA GLN A 145 -18.66 -10.03 -1.20
C GLN A 145 -17.31 -10.15 -1.93
N GLU A 146 -16.34 -10.82 -1.30
CA GLU A 146 -15.02 -11.09 -1.86
C GLU A 146 -14.82 -12.57 -2.17
N CYS A 147 -14.07 -12.85 -3.23
CA CYS A 147 -13.80 -14.22 -3.66
C CYS A 147 -12.69 -14.86 -2.80
N PRO A 148 -12.89 -16.05 -2.22
CA PRO A 148 -11.83 -16.75 -1.48
C PRO A 148 -10.66 -17.16 -2.37
N TYR A 149 -10.90 -17.34 -3.67
CA TYR A 149 -9.91 -17.74 -4.66
C TYR A 149 -9.19 -16.55 -5.33
N ASP A 150 -9.52 -15.31 -4.95
CA ASP A 150 -8.77 -14.13 -5.43
C ASP A 150 -7.33 -14.17 -4.89
N PRO A 151 -6.30 -14.22 -5.77
CA PRO A 151 -4.90 -14.23 -5.37
C PRO A 151 -4.47 -12.94 -4.64
N GLY A 152 -5.12 -11.80 -4.88
CA GLY A 152 -4.70 -10.50 -4.37
C GLY A 152 -3.43 -9.96 -5.03
N GLY A 153 -2.70 -9.06 -4.35
CA GLY A 153 -1.44 -8.49 -4.84
C GLY A 153 -1.58 -7.28 -5.78
N TYR A 154 -2.75 -6.66 -5.80
CA TYR A 154 -3.05 -5.45 -6.56
C TYR A 154 -3.66 -4.38 -5.65
N PHE A 155 -3.81 -3.17 -6.19
CA PHE A 155 -4.38 -2.00 -5.51
C PHE A 155 -5.71 -1.62 -6.14
N ILE A 156 -6.61 -1.04 -5.37
CA ILE A 156 -7.83 -0.41 -5.90
C ILE A 156 -7.63 1.10 -5.82
N ILE A 157 -7.52 1.75 -6.97
CA ILE A 157 -7.32 3.19 -7.12
C ILE A 157 -8.47 3.74 -7.93
N ARG A 158 -9.27 4.64 -7.33
CA ARG A 158 -10.46 5.24 -7.96
C ARG A 158 -11.38 4.18 -8.59
N GLY A 159 -11.77 3.18 -7.81
CA GLY A 159 -12.61 2.06 -8.27
C GLY A 159 -11.94 1.02 -9.17
N SER A 160 -10.78 1.36 -9.76
CA SER A 160 -10.07 0.50 -10.71
C SER A 160 -8.98 -0.34 -10.04
N GLU A 161 -8.87 -1.59 -10.45
CA GLU A 161 -7.78 -2.48 -10.04
C GLU A 161 -6.49 -2.16 -10.80
N LYS A 162 -5.39 -2.00 -10.07
CA LYS A 162 -4.07 -1.62 -10.60
C LYS A 162 -2.99 -2.54 -10.03
N VAL A 163 -2.18 -3.10 -10.91
CA VAL A 163 -1.03 -3.95 -10.57
C VAL A 163 0.25 -3.19 -10.86
N VAL A 164 1.23 -3.26 -9.96
CA VAL A 164 2.58 -2.77 -10.23
C VAL A 164 3.33 -3.89 -10.95
N LEU A 165 3.70 -3.65 -12.21
CA LEU A 165 4.51 -4.59 -12.97
C LEU A 165 5.94 -4.62 -12.41
N ILE A 166 6.49 -5.83 -12.23
CA ILE A 166 7.89 -6.00 -11.85
C ILE A 166 8.76 -5.53 -13.02
N GLN A 167 9.70 -4.63 -12.73
CA GLN A 167 10.71 -4.21 -13.68
C GLN A 167 12.03 -4.90 -13.34
N GLU A 168 12.62 -5.55 -14.34
CA GLU A 168 13.99 -6.02 -14.24
C GLU A 168 14.93 -4.82 -14.44
N GLN A 169 15.80 -4.59 -13.45
CA GLN A 169 16.84 -3.57 -13.53
C GLN A 169 18.19 -4.23 -13.36
N LEU A 170 19.19 -3.72 -14.08
CA LEU A 170 20.58 -4.12 -13.88
C LEU A 170 21.00 -3.81 -12.45
N SER A 171 21.89 -4.65 -11.91
CA SER A 171 22.44 -4.46 -10.57
C SER A 171 23.19 -3.14 -10.50
N LYS A 172 22.69 -2.21 -9.68
CA LYS A 172 23.35 -0.93 -9.43
C LYS A 172 24.67 -1.14 -8.69
N ASN A 173 25.60 -0.21 -8.87
CA ASN A 173 26.92 -0.22 -8.20
C ASN A 173 27.78 -1.43 -8.56
N ARG A 174 27.63 -1.97 -9.77
CA ARG A 174 28.43 -3.08 -10.27
C ARG A 174 29.21 -2.63 -11.50
N ILE A 175 30.50 -2.93 -11.51
CA ILE A 175 31.35 -2.74 -12.69
C ILE A 175 31.00 -3.82 -13.71
N MET A 176 30.58 -3.39 -14.89
CA MET A 176 30.28 -4.24 -16.03
C MET A 176 31.38 -4.06 -17.08
N ILE A 177 32.07 -5.17 -17.38
CA ILE A 177 33.13 -5.19 -18.40
C ILE A 177 32.55 -5.92 -19.61
N GLY A 178 32.49 -5.22 -20.74
CA GLY A 178 31.99 -5.73 -22.01
C GLY A 178 32.97 -5.48 -23.15
N ARG A 179 32.60 -5.89 -24.36
CA ARG A 179 33.30 -5.51 -25.59
C ARG A 179 32.39 -4.67 -26.46
N ASN A 180 32.92 -3.59 -27.02
CA ASN A 180 32.21 -2.78 -28.00
C ASN A 180 32.12 -3.52 -29.35
N SER A 181 31.39 -2.95 -30.32
CA SER A 181 31.27 -3.50 -31.68
C SER A 181 32.60 -3.65 -32.42
N LYS A 182 33.65 -2.94 -32.00
CA LYS A 182 35.02 -3.01 -32.53
C LYS A 182 35.90 -4.04 -31.78
N LYS A 183 35.32 -4.83 -30.88
CA LYS A 183 35.99 -5.83 -30.01
C LYS A 183 36.97 -5.24 -28.98
N GLU A 184 36.92 -3.94 -28.72
CA GLU A 184 37.70 -3.30 -27.67
C GLU A 184 36.99 -3.48 -26.32
N LEU A 185 37.77 -3.58 -25.24
CA LEU A 185 37.23 -3.69 -23.88
C LEU A 185 36.63 -2.34 -23.44
N GLN A 186 35.38 -2.38 -22.99
CA GLN A 186 34.67 -1.23 -22.43
C GLN A 186 34.21 -1.57 -21.00
N CYS A 187 34.30 -0.60 -20.12
CA CYS A 187 33.95 -0.74 -18.71
C CYS A 187 32.93 0.33 -18.35
N GLU A 188 31.79 -0.07 -17.80
CA GLU A 188 30.71 0.81 -17.37
C GLU A 188 30.29 0.45 -15.94
N VAL A 189 29.86 1.45 -15.17
CA VAL A 189 29.27 1.23 -13.85
C VAL A 189 27.76 1.36 -13.99
N CYS A 190 27.03 0.30 -13.63
CA CYS A 190 25.57 0.29 -13.61
C CYS A 190 24.97 1.16 -12.51
#